data_AF-A0A7S0D676-F1
#
_entry.id   AF-A0A7S0D676-F1
#
_cell.length_a   1.000
_cell.length_b   1.000
_cell.length_c   1.000
_cell.angle_alpha   90.00
_cell.angle_beta   90.00
_cell.angle_gamma   90.00
#
_symmetry.space_group_name_H-M   'P 1'
#
loop_
_entity.id
_entity.type
_entity.pdbx_description
1 polymer ?
#
loop_
_entity_poly.entity_id
_entity_poly.type
_entity_poly.pdbx_seq_one_letter_code
_entity_poly.pdbx_strand_id
1 'polypeptide(L)'
;PDPTGKRTVADVNVIAAQWATLLRSGAMSEMVYAVDETTVLISIPDGSLLGEVREFLWLQDVVEAFEWNSQMWLKGESEPRPRTFTERPKKKTKTKTKTKTK
;
A
#
# COMPACT_ATOMS: atom_id res chain seq x y z
N PRO A 1 -16.80 8.03 -1.10
CA PRO A 1 -15.83 8.66 -2.03
C PRO A 1 -15.86 10.20 -1.90
N ASP A 2 -14.68 10.83 -1.82
CA ASP A 2 -14.51 12.28 -1.98
C ASP A 2 -15.14 12.72 -3.32
N PRO A 3 -15.88 13.85 -3.38
CA PRO A 3 -16.46 14.37 -4.63
C PRO A 3 -15.44 14.64 -5.76
N THR A 4 -14.13 14.64 -5.46
CA THR A 4 -13.05 14.72 -6.46
C THR A 4 -12.64 13.38 -7.07
N GLY A 5 -13.22 12.25 -6.62
CA GLY A 5 -12.88 10.91 -7.08
C GLY A 5 -11.55 10.38 -6.53
N LYS A 6 -10.86 11.13 -5.67
CA LYS A 6 -9.61 10.70 -5.05
C LYS A 6 -9.89 9.82 -3.83
N ARG A 7 -9.16 8.70 -3.73
CA ARG A 7 -9.21 7.80 -2.59
C ARG A 7 -8.56 8.48 -1.38
N THR A 8 -9.18 8.40 -0.21
CA THR A 8 -8.62 8.90 1.04
C THR A 8 -7.91 7.78 1.80
N VAL A 9 -7.07 8.14 2.78
CA VAL A 9 -6.48 7.15 3.70
C VAL A 9 -7.54 6.36 4.47
N ALA A 10 -8.71 6.97 4.75
CA ALA A 10 -9.82 6.27 5.39
C ALA A 10 -10.41 5.18 4.48
N ASP A 11 -10.52 5.43 3.17
CA ASP A 11 -10.97 4.42 2.21
C ASP A 11 -9.97 3.25 2.12
N VAL A 12 -8.66 3.54 2.11
CA VAL A 12 -7.63 2.50 2.11
C VAL A 12 -7.63 1.71 3.42
N ASN A 13 -7.92 2.35 4.55
CA ASN A 13 -8.08 1.64 5.83
C ASN A 13 -9.23 0.64 5.81
N VAL A 14 -10.35 0.96 5.14
CA VAL A 14 -11.45 0.01 4.96
C VAL A 14 -10.98 -1.19 4.14
N ILE A 15 -10.25 -0.97 3.05
CA ILE A 15 -9.68 -2.05 2.23
C ILE A 15 -8.71 -2.90 3.06
N ALA A 16 -7.80 -2.27 3.80
CA ALA A 16 -6.84 -2.96 4.67
C ALA A 16 -7.55 -3.83 5.72
N ALA A 17 -8.61 -3.32 6.35
CA ALA A 17 -9.40 -4.07 7.33
C ALA A 17 -10.15 -5.27 6.71
N GLN A 18 -10.69 -5.09 5.49
CA GLN A 18 -11.32 -6.16 4.72
C GLN A 18 -10.31 -7.25 4.40
N TRP A 19 -9.14 -6.88 3.86
CA TRP A 19 -8.08 -7.82 3.55
C TRP A 19 -7.56 -8.55 4.78
N ALA A 20 -7.36 -7.84 5.89
CA ALA A 20 -6.97 -8.46 7.15
C ALA A 20 -7.97 -9.52 7.60
N THR A 21 -9.26 -9.30 7.37
CA THR A 21 -10.32 -10.26 7.70
C THR A 21 -10.28 -11.48 6.77
N LEU A 22 -10.12 -11.26 5.47
CA LEU A 22 -10.02 -12.34 4.48
C LEU A 22 -8.79 -13.21 4.71
N LEU A 23 -7.62 -12.60 4.91
CA LEU A 23 -6.37 -13.31 5.18
C LEU A 23 -6.46 -14.14 6.47
N ARG A 24 -7.02 -13.56 7.55
CA ARG A 24 -7.26 -14.32 8.80
C ARG A 24 -8.19 -15.50 8.62
N SER A 25 -9.23 -15.36 7.78
CA SER A 25 -10.14 -16.47 7.47
C SER A 25 -9.45 -17.59 6.69
N GLY A 26 -8.41 -17.26 5.92
CA GLY A 26 -7.51 -18.20 5.25
C GLY A 26 -6.38 -18.73 6.15
N ALA A 27 -6.49 -18.59 7.48
CA ALA A 27 -5.47 -18.95 8.46
C ALA A 27 -4.12 -18.20 8.34
N MET A 28 -4.10 -17.06 7.63
CA MET A 28 -2.94 -16.18 7.55
C MET A 28 -3.09 -15.07 8.59
N SER A 29 -2.25 -15.12 9.63
CA SER A 29 -2.29 -14.15 10.74
C SER A 29 -1.49 -12.90 10.40
N GLU A 30 -1.94 -12.17 9.38
CA GLU A 30 -1.23 -11.03 8.81
C GLU A 30 -1.68 -9.70 9.43
N MET A 31 -0.71 -8.82 9.70
CA MET A 31 -1.02 -7.43 10.04
C MET A 31 -1.10 -6.60 8.75
N VAL A 32 -2.24 -5.96 8.51
CA VAL A 32 -2.51 -5.18 7.30
C VAL A 32 -2.81 -3.74 7.68
N TYR A 33 -2.07 -2.79 7.12
CA TYR A 33 -2.15 -1.37 7.45
C TYR A 33 -2.22 -0.50 6.20
N ALA A 34 -3.05 0.55 6.19
CA ALA A 34 -2.94 1.60 5.19
C ALA A 34 -1.73 2.49 5.50
N VAL A 35 -0.86 2.72 4.52
CA VAL A 35 0.31 3.60 4.64
C VAL A 35 0.00 4.99 4.09
N ASP A 36 -0.72 5.05 2.98
CA ASP A 36 -1.17 6.28 2.33
C ASP A 36 -2.44 6.02 1.51
N GLU A 37 -2.84 6.99 0.67
CA GLU A 37 -4.05 6.96 -0.17
C GLU A 37 -4.04 5.86 -1.24
N THR A 38 -2.89 5.22 -1.48
CA THR A 38 -2.70 4.22 -2.54
C THR A 38 -2.03 2.93 -2.07
N THR A 39 -1.44 2.92 -0.87
CA THR A 39 -0.54 1.84 -0.44
C THR A 39 -1.06 1.16 0.83
N VAL A 40 -1.09 -0.18 0.78
CA VAL A 40 -1.31 -1.04 1.94
C VAL A 40 -0.01 -1.79 2.23
N LEU A 41 0.37 -1.86 3.50
CA LEU A 41 1.47 -2.67 4.00
C LEU A 41 0.90 -3.94 4.62
N ILE A 42 1.41 -5.10 4.18
CA ILE A 42 1.11 -6.41 4.75
C ILE A 42 2.39 -6.93 5.41
N SER A 43 2.34 -7.21 6.70
CA SER A 43 3.46 -7.77 7.44
C SER A 43 3.35 -9.28 7.49
N ILE A 44 4.18 -9.97 6.70
CA ILE A 44 4.24 -11.43 6.60
C ILE A 44 5.30 -12.00 7.55
N PRO A 45 4.92 -12.67 8.65
CA PRO A 45 5.89 -13.25 9.59
C PRO A 45 6.55 -14.51 9.03
N ASP A 46 5.84 -15.27 8.18
CA ASP A 46 6.36 -16.45 7.50
C ASP A 46 6.37 -16.24 5.98
N GLY A 47 7.56 -16.04 5.43
CA GLY A 47 7.75 -15.84 3.98
C GLY A 47 7.33 -17.02 3.11
N SER A 48 7.04 -18.20 3.69
CA SER A 48 6.47 -19.33 2.96
C SER A 48 5.09 -19.01 2.36
N LEU A 49 4.33 -18.11 3.00
CA LEU A 49 2.99 -17.69 2.61
C LEU A 49 2.97 -16.68 1.46
N LEU A 50 4.13 -16.28 0.94
CA LEU A 50 4.23 -15.23 -0.08
C LEU A 50 3.51 -15.63 -1.38
N GLY A 51 3.50 -16.92 -1.72
CA GLY A 51 2.81 -17.42 -2.91
C GLY A 51 1.31 -17.17 -2.81
N GLU A 52 0.71 -17.56 -1.69
CA GLU A 52 -0.71 -17.44 -1.43
C GLU A 52 -1.13 -15.99 -1.23
N VAL A 53 -0.33 -15.17 -0.55
CA VAL A 53 -0.58 -13.73 -0.42
C VAL A 53 -0.55 -13.07 -1.81
N ARG A 54 0.39 -13.45 -2.67
CA ARG A 54 0.45 -12.95 -4.06
C ARG A 54 -0.82 -13.32 -4.84
N GLU A 55 -1.27 -14.58 -4.76
CA GLU A 55 -2.50 -15.00 -5.42
C GLU A 55 -3.72 -14.25 -4.89
N PHE A 56 -3.83 -14.10 -3.57
CA PHE A 56 -4.87 -13.29 -2.93
C PHE A 56 -4.89 -11.86 -3.48
N LEU A 57 -3.74 -11.20 -3.58
CA LEU A 57 -3.62 -9.82 -4.08
C LEU A 57 -4.07 -9.72 -5.55
N TRP A 58 -3.78 -10.72 -6.37
CA TRP A 58 -4.20 -10.74 -7.77
C TRP A 58 -5.69 -10.90 -7.99
N LEU A 59 -6.38 -11.54 -7.06
CA LEU A 59 -7.84 -11.60 -7.05
C LEU A 59 -8.50 -10.25 -6.70
N GLN A 60 -7.76 -9.29 -6.14
CA GLN A 60 -8.32 -7.99 -5.78
C GLN A 60 -8.31 -7.05 -6.99
N ASP A 61 -9.47 -6.55 -7.39
CA ASP A 61 -9.61 -5.63 -8.53
C ASP A 61 -8.86 -4.31 -8.32
N VAL A 62 -8.73 -3.88 -7.07
CA VAL A 62 -8.12 -2.60 -6.70
C VAL A 62 -6.59 -2.63 -6.63
N VAL A 63 -5.97 -3.79 -6.82
CA VAL A 63 -4.50 -3.96 -6.79
C VAL A 63 -3.96 -3.76 -8.20
N GLU A 64 -3.00 -2.84 -8.33
CA GLU A 64 -2.25 -2.61 -9.58
C GLU A 64 -0.85 -3.21 -9.55
N ALA A 65 -0.23 -3.26 -8.36
CA ALA A 65 1.11 -3.78 -8.15
C ALA A 65 1.30 -4.23 -6.70
N PHE A 66 2.29 -5.09 -6.45
CA PHE A 66 2.83 -5.32 -5.11
C PHE A 66 4.36 -5.28 -5.13
N GLU A 67 4.96 -4.93 -3.99
CA GLU A 67 6.41 -4.88 -3.80
C GLU A 67 6.84 -5.90 -2.73
N TRP A 68 7.89 -6.64 -3.02
CA TRP A 68 8.55 -7.54 -2.09
C TRP A 68 10.06 -7.56 -2.36
N ASN A 69 10.89 -7.46 -1.31
CA ASN A 69 12.35 -7.49 -1.43
C ASN A 69 12.92 -6.52 -2.50
N SER A 70 12.41 -5.28 -2.54
CA SER A 70 12.76 -4.25 -3.55
C SER A 70 12.46 -4.62 -5.01
N GLN A 71 11.69 -5.68 -5.23
CA GLN A 71 11.14 -6.08 -6.51
C GLN A 71 9.66 -5.75 -6.56
N MET A 72 9.20 -5.28 -7.71
CA MET A 72 7.81 -4.90 -7.94
C MET A 72 7.21 -5.80 -9.02
N TRP A 73 6.06 -6.38 -8.71
CA TRP A 73 5.26 -7.10 -9.69
C TRP A 73 4.06 -6.23 -10.06
N LEU A 74 3.88 -6.00 -11.35
CA LEU A 74 2.69 -5.37 -11.90
C LEU A 74 1.63 -6.43 -12.16
N LYS A 75 0.36 -6.10 -11.93
CA LYS A 75 -0.74 -7.03 -12.18
C LYS A 75 -0.79 -7.40 -13.66
N GLY A 76 -0.84 -8.69 -13.94
CA GLY A 76 -0.78 -9.24 -15.31
C GLY A 76 0.64 -9.48 -15.84
N GLU A 77 1.69 -9.08 -15.12
CA GLU A 77 3.07 -9.40 -15.46
C GLU A 77 3.59 -10.60 -14.69
N SER A 78 4.32 -11.48 -15.38
CA SER A 78 4.92 -12.67 -14.79
C SER A 78 6.23 -12.37 -14.04
N GLU A 79 7.03 -11.44 -14.56
CA GLU A 79 8.36 -11.12 -14.06
C GLU A 79 8.38 -9.84 -13.21
N PRO A 80 9.13 -9.83 -12.08
CA PRO A 80 9.33 -8.61 -11.32
C PRO A 80 10.21 -7.61 -12.06
N ARG A 81 9.97 -6.33 -11.78
CA ARG A 81 10.85 -5.23 -12.18
C ARG A 81 11.55 -4.65 -10.96
N PRO A 82 12.76 -4.09 -11.12
CA PRO A 82 13.36 -3.28 -10.07
C PRO A 82 12.43 -2.13 -9.70
N ARG A 83 12.34 -1.82 -8.40
CA ARG A 83 11.56 -0.68 -7.92
C ARG A 83 12.01 0.62 -8.61
N THR A 84 11.11 1.28 -9.32
CA THR A 84 11.34 2.65 -9.79
C THR A 84 11.08 3.60 -8.63
N PHE A 85 12.13 4.27 -8.15
CA PHE A 85 12.00 5.27 -7.10
C PHE A 85 11.46 6.56 -7.71
N THR A 86 10.14 6.67 -7.90
CA THR A 86 9.52 7.97 -8.15
C THR A 86 9.53 8.73 -6.83
N GLU A 87 10.35 9.79 -6.73
CA GLU A 87 10.42 10.65 -5.54
C GLU A 87 8.99 11.09 -5.17
N ARG A 88 8.52 10.67 -3.97
CA ARG A 88 7.23 11.16 -3.44
C ARG A 88 7.30 12.69 -3.41
N PRO A 89 6.26 13.42 -3.87
CA PRO A 89 6.27 14.88 -3.80
C PRO A 89 6.41 15.30 -2.34
N LYS A 90 7.57 15.85 -1.98
CA LYS A 90 7.83 16.40 -0.65
C LYS A 90 6.77 17.47 -0.39
N LYS A 91 5.86 17.19 0.55
CA LYS A 91 4.86 18.14 1.05
C LYS A 91 5.64 19.37 1.51
N LYS A 92 5.56 20.48 0.76
CA LYS A 92 6.27 21.73 1.07
C LYS A 92 5.87 22.16 2.48
N THR A 93 6.74 21.91 3.46
CA THR A 93 6.61 22.47 4.80
C THR A 93 6.68 23.98 4.63
N LYS A 94 5.57 24.68 4.90
CA LYS A 94 5.53 26.14 4.92
C LYS A 94 6.51 26.62 5.99
N THR A 95 7.71 27.01 5.57
CA THR A 95 8.69 27.68 6.41
C THR A 95 8.02 28.95 6.94
N LYS A 96 7.69 28.97 8.24
CA LYS A 96 7.23 30.18 8.92
C LYS A 96 8.38 31.19 8.87
N THR A 97 8.26 32.19 7.99
CA THR A 97 9.08 33.39 8.01
C THR A 97 8.92 34.06 9.37
N LYS A 98 9.92 33.94 10.25
CA LYS A 98 9.99 34.74 11.47
C LYS A 98 10.36 36.16 11.05
N THR A 99 9.35 37.03 10.94
CA THR A 99 9.53 38.48 10.91
C THR A 99 10.14 38.90 12.24
N LYS A 100 11.42 39.26 12.27
CA LYS A 100 11.99 40.03 13.38
C LYS A 100 11.65 41.50 13.15
N THR A 101 10.86 42.07 14.06
CA THR A 101 10.54 43.49 14.13
C THR A 101 11.38 44.13 15.23
N LYS A 102 11.98 45.28 14.86
CA LYS A 102 12.66 46.30 15.67
C LYS A 102 13.99 45.94 16.33
#